data_AF-A0A1I1AD54-F1
#
_entry.id   AF-A0A1I1AD54-F1
#
_cell.length_a   1.000
_cell.length_b   1.000
_cell.length_c   1.000
_cell.angle_alpha   90.00
_cell.angle_beta   90.00
_cell.angle_gamma   90.00
#
_symmetry.space_group_name_H-M   'P 1'
#
loop_
_entity.id
_entity.type
_entity.pdbx_description
1 polymer ?
#
loop_
_entity_poly.entity_id
_entity_poly.type
_entity_poly.pdbx_seq_one_letter_code
_entity_poly.pdbx_strand_id
1 'polypeptide(L)'
;MKKNVTAEIVAQWMLGEIERDNVLYQETAVFEIAEKFGERFTSENERGNVSINKLVLAAFRKISEKSVVWVRGDRMWRKREDFDDAGRQQY
;
A
#
# COMPACT_ATOMS: atom_id res chain seq x y z
N MET A 1 -18.37 -20.58 1.26
CA MET A 1 -17.28 -20.36 0.29
C MET A 1 -16.18 -19.57 0.96
N LYS A 2 -14.93 -20.05 0.98
CA LYS A 2 -13.79 -19.21 1.38
C LYS A 2 -13.62 -18.16 0.28
N LYS A 3 -13.71 -16.87 0.60
CA LYS A 3 -13.32 -15.81 -0.34
C LYS A 3 -11.85 -16.06 -0.70
N ASN A 4 -11.56 -16.32 -1.98
CA ASN A 4 -10.19 -16.25 -2.46
C ASN A 4 -9.76 -14.79 -2.39
N VAL A 5 -8.97 -14.45 -1.37
CA VAL A 5 -8.35 -13.12 -1.27
C VAL A 5 -7.41 -12.94 -2.45
N THR A 6 -7.53 -11.81 -3.16
CA THR A 6 -6.70 -11.43 -4.32
C THR A 6 -5.94 -10.15 -4.03
N ALA A 7 -4.98 -9.79 -4.90
CA ALA A 7 -4.21 -8.56 -4.77
C ALA A 7 -5.09 -7.30 -4.82
N GLU A 8 -6.18 -7.33 -5.59
CA GLU A 8 -7.16 -6.25 -5.70
C GLU A 8 -7.90 -6.04 -4.39
N ILE A 9 -8.24 -7.10 -3.66
CA ILE A 9 -8.89 -6.99 -2.35
C ILE A 9 -7.95 -6.31 -1.34
N VAL A 10 -6.68 -6.70 -1.33
CA VAL A 10 -5.67 -6.09 -0.46
C VAL A 10 -5.43 -4.61 -0.83
N ALA A 11 -5.38 -4.31 -2.13
CA ALA A 11 -5.27 -2.94 -2.62
C ALA A 11 -6.45 -2.05 -2.20
N GLN A 12 -7.67 -2.57 -2.27
CA GLN A 12 -8.86 -1.85 -1.78
C GLN A 12 -8.79 -1.61 -0.27
N TRP A 13 -8.31 -2.58 0.50
CA TRP A 13 -8.07 -2.38 1.93
C TRP A 13 -7.04 -1.24 2.18
N MET A 14 -5.90 -1.24 1.48
CA MET A 14 -4.91 -0.16 1.62
C MET A 14 -5.49 1.23 1.33
N LEU A 15 -6.34 1.34 0.29
CA LEU A 15 -7.01 2.60 -0.02
C LEU A 15 -7.98 3.01 1.09
N GLY A 16 -8.77 2.06 1.61
CA GLY A 16 -9.68 2.29 2.72
C GLY A 16 -8.98 2.78 4.00
N GLU A 17 -7.81 2.24 4.33
CA GLU A 17 -7.00 2.73 5.45
C GLU A 17 -6.60 4.20 5.28
N ILE A 18 -6.15 4.59 4.07
CA ILE A 18 -5.78 5.98 3.78
C ILE A 18 -7.00 6.89 3.76
N GLU A 19 -8.15 6.42 3.26
CA GLU A 19 -9.39 7.19 3.27
C GLU A 19 -9.85 7.49 4.70
N ARG A 20 -9.70 6.51 5.61
CA ARG A 20 -10.05 6.56 7.02
C ARG A 20 -9.09 7.42 7.85
N ASP A 21 -7.78 7.19 7.72
CA ASP A 21 -6.76 7.75 8.62
C ASP A 21 -5.85 8.81 7.95
N ASN A 22 -6.10 9.15 6.68
CA ASN A 22 -5.29 10.02 5.80
C ASN A 22 -3.90 9.51 5.44
N VAL A 23 -3.36 8.55 6.20
CA VAL A 23 -2.02 8.01 6.05
C VAL A 23 -2.00 6.50 6.24
N LEU A 24 -1.09 5.81 5.56
CA LEU A 24 -0.75 4.42 5.78
C LEU A 24 0.78 4.24 5.69
N TYR A 25 1.43 3.96 6.82
CA TYR A 25 2.85 3.65 6.86
C TYR A 25 3.14 2.29 6.22
N GLN A 26 4.26 2.16 5.50
CA GLN A 26 4.63 0.91 4.83
C GLN A 26 4.82 -0.25 5.81
N GLU A 27 5.42 0.00 6.97
CA GLU A 27 5.62 -1.06 7.97
C GLU A 27 4.29 -1.57 8.52
N THR A 28 3.36 -0.66 8.85
CA THR A 28 1.99 -1.00 9.25
C THR A 28 1.27 -1.79 8.16
N ALA A 29 1.34 -1.32 6.91
CA ALA A 29 0.71 -2.01 5.80
C ALA A 29 1.27 -3.44 5.61
N VAL A 30 2.59 -3.62 5.69
CA VAL A 30 3.23 -4.95 5.58
C VAL A 30 2.73 -5.88 6.68
N PHE A 31 2.75 -5.41 7.94
CA PHE A 31 2.30 -6.18 9.09
C PHE A 31 0.82 -6.58 8.97
N GLU A 32 -0.06 -5.61 8.74
CA GLU A 32 -1.49 -5.86 8.67
C GLU A 32 -1.90 -6.70 7.46
N ILE A 33 -1.20 -6.57 6.33
CA ILE A 33 -1.43 -7.42 5.16
C ILE A 33 -1.10 -8.88 5.46
N ALA A 34 0.04 -9.13 6.12
CA ALA A 34 0.44 -10.48 6.52
C ALA A 34 -0.59 -11.08 7.49
N GLU A 35 -0.99 -10.33 8.53
CA GLU A 35 -1.94 -10.78 9.54
C GLU A 35 -3.35 -11.04 8.99
N LYS A 36 -3.89 -10.14 8.13
CA LYS A 36 -5.28 -10.23 7.66
C LYS A 36 -5.44 -11.12 6.42
N PHE A 37 -4.45 -11.12 5.53
CA PHE A 37 -4.58 -11.71 4.19
C PHE A 37 -3.56 -12.82 3.89
N GLY A 38 -2.51 -12.92 4.70
CA GLY A 38 -1.45 -13.92 4.62
C GLY A 38 -0.19 -13.42 3.91
N GLU A 39 0.94 -14.03 4.27
CA GLU A 39 2.30 -13.69 3.81
C GLU A 39 2.49 -13.75 2.28
N ARG A 40 1.62 -14.45 1.54
CA ARG A 40 1.66 -14.44 0.07
C ARG A 40 1.49 -13.04 -0.55
N PHE A 41 0.95 -12.08 0.22
CA PHE A 41 0.77 -10.68 -0.18
C PHE A 41 1.89 -9.77 0.31
N THR A 42 2.89 -10.31 1.00
CA THR A 42 4.16 -9.66 1.26
C THR A 42 5.26 -10.30 0.42
N SER A 43 6.47 -9.77 0.47
CA SER A 43 7.64 -10.27 -0.22
C SER A 43 8.88 -9.95 0.59
N GLU A 44 9.69 -10.96 0.85
CA GLU A 44 10.96 -10.83 1.55
C GLU A 44 12.10 -10.82 0.53
N ASN A 45 13.07 -9.91 0.72
CA ASN A 45 14.31 -9.95 -0.07
C ASN A 45 15.39 -10.81 0.61
N GLU A 46 16.49 -11.07 -0.08
CA GLU A 46 17.61 -11.91 0.43
C GLU A 46 18.22 -11.42 1.76
N ARG A 47 17.92 -10.20 2.18
CA ARG A 47 18.39 -9.60 3.44
C ARG A 47 17.35 -9.65 4.57
N GLY A 48 16.22 -10.34 4.36
CA GLY A 48 15.15 -10.43 5.36
C GLY A 48 14.23 -9.20 5.42
N ASN A 49 14.34 -8.25 4.49
CA ASN A 49 13.43 -7.10 4.51
C ASN A 49 12.11 -7.47 3.84
N VAL A 50 11.03 -7.36 4.62
CA VAL A 50 9.67 -7.61 4.15
C VAL A 50 9.07 -6.34 3.53
N SER A 51 8.41 -6.51 2.39
CA SER A 51 7.75 -5.47 1.62
C SER A 51 6.38 -5.96 1.15
N ILE A 52 5.54 -5.05 0.66
CA ILE A 52 4.25 -5.44 0.06
C ILE A 52 4.51 -6.10 -1.30
N ASN A 53 3.80 -7.21 -1.59
CA ASN A 53 3.94 -7.92 -2.84
C ASN A 53 3.66 -6.98 -4.04
N LYS A 54 4.50 -7.09 -5.08
CA LYS A 54 4.42 -6.25 -6.28
C LYS A 54 3.06 -6.25 -6.96
N LEU A 55 2.31 -7.34 -6.91
CA LEU A 55 0.96 -7.44 -7.49
C LEU A 55 -0.05 -6.59 -6.72
N VAL A 56 0.07 -6.54 -5.39
CA VAL A 56 -0.75 -5.65 -4.53
C VAL A 56 -0.41 -4.19 -4.82
N LEU A 57 0.89 -3.85 -4.88
CA LEU A 57 1.32 -2.48 -5.20
C LEU A 57 0.85 -2.04 -6.60
N ALA A 58 0.85 -2.94 -7.58
CA ALA A 58 0.34 -2.66 -8.92
C ALA A 58 -1.18 -2.43 -8.93
N ALA A 59 -1.94 -3.28 -8.22
CA ALA A 59 -3.38 -3.12 -8.08
C ALA A 59 -3.75 -1.83 -7.32
N PHE A 60 -3.02 -1.54 -6.24
CA PHE A 60 -3.19 -0.32 -5.45
C PHE A 60 -2.91 0.93 -6.28
N ARG A 61 -1.79 0.94 -7.01
CA ARG A 61 -1.46 2.02 -7.95
C ARG A 61 -2.61 2.31 -8.92
N LYS A 62 -3.22 1.27 -9.51
CA LYS A 62 -4.28 1.42 -10.50
C LYS A 62 -5.51 2.16 -9.94
N ILE A 63 -5.82 1.98 -8.65
CA ILE A 63 -7.02 2.55 -8.04
C ILE A 63 -6.76 3.88 -7.33
N SER A 64 -5.50 4.18 -6.98
CA SER A 64 -5.17 5.34 -6.12
C SER A 64 -4.30 6.39 -6.79
N GLU A 65 -3.86 6.19 -8.04
CA GLU A 65 -2.81 7.02 -8.64
C GLU A 65 -3.12 8.53 -8.75
N LYS A 66 -4.39 8.89 -8.75
CA LYS A 66 -4.86 10.29 -8.77
C LYS A 66 -5.02 10.89 -7.38
N SER A 67 -5.31 10.08 -6.37
CA SER A 67 -5.71 10.53 -5.03
C SER A 67 -4.69 10.25 -3.94
N VAL A 68 -3.65 9.46 -4.22
CA VAL A 68 -2.64 9.05 -3.24
C VAL A 68 -1.23 9.28 -3.77
N VAL A 69 -0.37 9.74 -2.87
CA VAL A 69 1.07 9.87 -3.08
C VAL A 69 1.84 8.99 -2.10
N TRP A 70 3.08 8.68 -2.44
CA TRP A 70 4.06 7.98 -1.61
C TRP A 70 5.12 8.98 -1.15
N VAL A 71 5.24 9.19 0.15
CA VAL A 71 6.26 10.06 0.74
C VAL A 71 7.48 9.22 1.09
N ARG A 72 8.58 9.43 0.36
CA ARG A 72 9.77 8.58 0.45
C ARG A 72 10.47 8.69 1.80
N GLY A 73 10.57 9.90 2.37
CA GLY A 73 11.23 10.13 3.66
C GLY A 73 10.53 9.40 4.80
N ASP A 74 9.21 9.55 4.88
CA ASP A 74 8.39 8.98 5.95
C ASP A 74 7.97 7.52 5.70
N ARG A 75 8.24 7.02 4.49
CA ARG A 75 7.83 5.67 4.05
C ARG A 75 6.33 5.43 4.28
N MET A 76 5.51 6.36 3.83
CA MET A 76 4.05 6.29 3.95
C MET A 76 3.33 6.64 2.66
N TRP A 77 2.13 6.09 2.49
CA TRP A 77 1.15 6.60 1.55
C TRP A 77 0.23 7.59 2.26
N ARG A 78 -0.12 8.68 1.59
CA ARG A 78 -1.12 9.64 2.07
C ARG A 78 -1.98 10.17 0.94
N LYS A 79 -3.08 10.85 1.29
CA LYS A 79 -3.87 11.61 0.32
C LYS A 79 -2.98 12.63 -0.41
N ARG A 80 -3.21 12.76 -1.72
CA ARG A 80 -2.62 13.79 -2.55
C ARG A 80 -3.18 15.14 -2.13
N GLU A 81 -2.32 16.13 -2.03
CA GLU A 81 -2.65 17.53 -1.78
C GLU A 81 -2.40 18.36 -3.04
N ASP A 82 -3.02 19.54 -3.13
CA ASP A 82 -2.94 20.42 -4.30
C ASP A 82 -1.52 20.98 -4.55
N PHE A 83 -0.68 21.01 -3.53
CA PHE A 83 0.70 21.47 -3.59
C PHE A 83 1.71 20.35 -3.90
N ASP A 84 1.27 19.09 -4.03
CA ASP A 84 2.17 17.98 -4.33
C ASP A 84 2.76 18.11 -5.74
N ASP A 85 4.02 17.69 -5.89
CA ASP A 85 4.67 17.64 -7.18
C ASP A 85 3.91 16.72 -8.16
N ALA A 86 4.11 16.99 -9.44
CA ALA A 86 3.68 16.09 -10.50
C ALA A 86 4.32 14.70 -10.28
N GLY A 87 3.48 13.67 -10.33
CA GLY A 87 3.91 12.30 -10.02
C GLY A 87 3.58 11.90 -8.58
N ARG A 88 3.83 10.64 -8.26
CA ARG A 88 3.34 10.04 -7.01
C ARG A 88 4.37 10.01 -5.89
N GLN A 89 5.66 10.06 -6.21
CA GLN A 89 6.68 10.06 -5.18
C GLN A 89 6.93 11.50 -4.75
N GLN A 90 6.68 11.78 -3.48
CA GLN A 90 7.00 13.03 -2.81
C GLN A 90 8.21 12.80 -1.91
N TYR A 91 8.99 13.86 -1.66
CA TYR A 91 10.23 13.80 -0.88
C TYR A 91 10.08 14.46 0.47
#